data_AF-A0A2R7KTI1-F1
#
_entry.id   AF-A0A2R7KTI1-F1
#
_cell.length_a   1.000
_cell.length_b   1.000
_cell.length_c   1.000
_cell.angle_alpha   90.00
_cell.angle_beta   90.00
_cell.angle_gamma   90.00
#
_symmetry.space_group_name_H-M   'P 1'
#
loop_
_entity.id
_entity.type
_entity.pdbx_description
1 polymer ?
#
loop_
_entity_poly.entity_id
_entity_poly.type
_entity_poly.pdbx_seq_one_letter_code
_entity_poly.pdbx_strand_id
1 'polypeptide(L)'
;MGKASSVKNNLSRNDMKTLKLHPLIVDIALGLLMLLFSYTAMSKLLEQEMFIFQMKLSPFPMMDKLAPLLAWFLPITELLIVCFLFFKKSRKLGLILSIALLSVFELYILWMLFSGFHLPCTCGGLMAKLSWKGHLAFNAMFILLSFLALRPDKHRPTPLHPFQRIFNASRSENRL
;
A
#
# COMPACT_ATOMS: atom_id res chain seq x y z
N MET A 1 24.79 -16.14 -47.41
CA MET A 1 24.52 -14.88 -46.69
C MET A 1 23.37 -15.10 -45.71
N GLY A 2 23.60 -15.30 -44.40
CA GLY A 2 22.49 -15.72 -43.52
C GLY A 2 22.79 -15.94 -42.03
N LYS A 3 23.68 -15.17 -41.39
CA LYS A 3 23.98 -15.36 -39.95
C LYS A 3 24.05 -14.08 -39.09
N ALA A 4 23.78 -12.90 -39.64
CA ALA A 4 23.96 -11.64 -38.89
C ALA A 4 22.70 -11.14 -38.13
N SER A 5 21.49 -11.62 -38.46
CA SER A 5 20.25 -11.06 -37.88
C SER A 5 19.76 -11.74 -36.60
N SER A 6 20.29 -12.93 -36.25
CA SER A 6 19.79 -13.70 -35.09
C SER A 6 20.50 -13.37 -33.77
N VAL A 7 21.63 -12.66 -33.81
CA VAL A 7 22.44 -12.41 -32.60
C VAL A 7 21.93 -11.20 -31.79
N LYS A 8 21.34 -10.18 -32.43
CA LYS A 8 20.85 -8.98 -31.72
C LYS A 8 19.56 -9.20 -30.91
N ASN A 9 18.74 -10.19 -31.26
CA ASN A 9 17.46 -10.45 -30.58
C ASN A 9 17.60 -11.25 -29.28
N ASN A 10 18.80 -11.78 -28.99
CA ASN A 10 19.05 -12.56 -27.77
C ASN A 10 19.63 -11.71 -26.62
N LEU A 11 20.07 -10.48 -26.88
CA LEU A 11 20.73 -9.63 -25.89
C LEU A 11 19.76 -8.78 -25.05
N SER A 12 18.45 -8.81 -25.34
CA SER A 12 17.43 -8.05 -24.58
C SER A 12 16.52 -8.93 -23.71
N ARG A 13 16.69 -10.27 -23.72
CA ARG A 13 15.74 -11.19 -23.09
C ARG A 13 16.16 -11.77 -21.73
N ASN A 14 17.45 -11.64 -21.34
CA ASN A 14 18.02 -12.49 -20.29
C ASN A 14 18.68 -11.80 -19.08
N ASP A 15 18.70 -10.47 -18.96
CA ASP A 15 19.40 -9.82 -17.82
C ASP A 15 18.55 -8.87 -16.99
N MET A 16 17.24 -9.10 -16.89
CA MET A 16 16.55 -8.72 -15.65
C MET A 16 16.93 -9.76 -14.60
N LYS A 17 18.17 -9.69 -14.09
CA LYS A 17 18.60 -10.47 -12.92
C LYS A 17 17.51 -10.30 -11.88
N THR A 18 16.70 -11.34 -11.67
CA THR A 18 15.62 -11.29 -10.70
C THR A 18 16.31 -11.05 -9.37
N LEU A 19 16.19 -9.82 -8.85
CA LEU A 19 16.79 -9.46 -7.57
C LEU A 19 16.24 -10.48 -6.57
N LYS A 20 17.09 -11.42 -6.13
CA LYS A 20 16.72 -12.51 -5.22
C LYS A 20 16.45 -11.89 -3.86
N LEU A 21 15.31 -11.23 -3.71
CA LEU A 21 14.95 -10.48 -2.52
C LEU A 21 14.78 -11.45 -1.36
N HIS A 22 15.58 -11.34 -0.30
CA HIS A 22 15.55 -12.27 0.84
C HIS A 22 14.12 -12.37 1.42
N PRO A 23 13.61 -13.57 1.80
CA PRO A 23 12.23 -13.72 2.28
C PRO A 23 11.91 -12.81 3.47
N LEU A 24 12.91 -12.51 4.31
CA LEU A 24 12.80 -11.56 5.40
C LEU A 24 12.37 -10.15 4.95
N ILE A 25 12.88 -9.68 3.81
CA ILE A 25 12.56 -8.33 3.29
C ILE A 25 11.09 -8.27 2.89
N VAL A 26 10.55 -9.34 2.30
CA VAL A 26 9.14 -9.43 1.94
C VAL A 26 8.27 -9.43 3.20
N ASP A 27 8.65 -10.19 4.24
CA ASP A 27 7.90 -10.21 5.50
C ASP A 27 7.89 -8.84 6.19
N ILE A 28 9.04 -8.15 6.22
CA ILE A 28 9.14 -6.79 6.76
C ILE A 28 8.25 -5.83 5.95
N ALA A 29 8.30 -5.88 4.62
CA ALA A 29 7.48 -5.02 3.77
C ALA A 29 5.98 -5.21 4.02
N LEU A 30 5.53 -6.47 4.16
CA LEU A 30 4.15 -6.80 4.48
C LEU A 30 3.75 -6.31 5.87
N GLY A 31 4.63 -6.49 6.87
CA GLY A 31 4.42 -6.00 8.22
C GLY A 31 4.26 -4.49 8.27
N LEU A 32 5.13 -3.76 7.56
CA LEU A 32 5.07 -2.30 7.44
C LEU A 32 3.78 -1.84 6.76
N LEU A 33 3.35 -2.49 5.67
CA LEU A 33 2.08 -2.17 5.00
C LEU A 33 0.88 -2.40 5.92
N MET A 34 0.85 -3.54 6.64
CA MET A 34 -0.22 -3.83 7.58
C MET A 34 -0.28 -2.81 8.71
N LEU A 35 0.88 -2.41 9.25
CA LEU A 35 0.98 -1.38 10.29
C LEU A 35 0.47 -0.03 9.78
N LEU A 36 0.91 0.38 8.59
CA LEU A 36 0.49 1.61 7.96
C LEU A 36 -1.03 1.67 7.79
N PHE A 37 -1.62 0.69 7.10
CA PHE A 37 -3.06 0.69 6.84
C PHE A 37 -3.90 0.55 8.12
N SER A 38 -3.43 -0.23 9.11
CA SER A 38 -4.11 -0.31 10.41
C SER A 38 -4.11 1.04 11.11
N TYR A 39 -2.96 1.72 11.14
CA TYR A 39 -2.82 3.03 11.77
C TYR A 39 -3.68 4.10 11.08
N THR A 40 -3.66 4.15 9.74
CA THR A 40 -4.43 5.13 8.98
C THR A 40 -5.93 4.88 9.07
N ALA A 41 -6.37 3.62 9.15
CA ALA A 41 -7.77 3.29 9.28
C ALA A 41 -8.30 3.69 10.66
N MET A 42 -7.55 3.33 11.72
CA MET A 42 -7.93 3.65 13.10
C MET A 42 -7.97 5.16 13.34
N SER A 43 -6.97 5.91 12.87
CA SER A 43 -6.97 7.37 13.00
C SER A 43 -8.16 8.02 12.29
N LYS A 44 -8.54 7.56 11.08
CA LYS A 44 -9.73 8.06 10.37
C LYS A 44 -11.05 7.72 11.06
N LEU A 45 -11.14 6.57 11.72
CA LEU A 45 -12.34 6.17 12.46
C LEU A 45 -12.48 6.94 13.78
N LEU A 46 -11.36 7.18 14.48
CA LEU A 46 -11.37 7.92 15.75
C LEU A 46 -11.60 9.43 15.54
N GLU A 47 -11.03 10.01 14.49
CA GLU A 47 -11.13 11.45 14.17
C GLU A 47 -12.00 11.69 12.93
N GLN A 48 -13.12 10.97 12.82
CA GLN A 48 -13.94 10.95 11.61
C GLN A 48 -14.49 12.32 11.22
N GLU A 49 -14.96 13.12 12.19
CA GLU A 49 -15.50 14.46 11.94
C GLU A 49 -14.44 15.40 11.34
N MET A 50 -13.23 15.35 11.89
CA MET A 50 -12.10 16.12 11.39
C MET A 50 -11.73 15.69 9.97
N PHE A 51 -11.73 14.38 9.69
CA PHE A 51 -11.48 13.85 8.36
C PHE A 51 -12.53 14.35 7.33
N ILE A 52 -13.81 14.34 7.70
CA ILE A 52 -14.90 14.87 6.86
C ILE A 52 -14.66 16.36 6.60
N PHE A 53 -14.40 17.15 7.64
CA PHE A 53 -14.18 18.59 7.51
C PHE A 53 -13.04 18.91 6.53
N GLN A 54 -11.92 18.21 6.63
CA GLN A 54 -10.79 18.40 5.71
C GLN A 54 -11.13 18.02 4.27
N MET A 55 -11.86 16.92 4.07
CA MET A 55 -12.28 16.48 2.75
C MET A 55 -13.21 17.51 2.08
N LYS A 56 -14.07 18.18 2.87
CA LYS A 56 -14.94 19.26 2.40
C LYS A 56 -14.19 20.53 1.98
N LEU A 57 -12.99 20.75 2.53
CA LEU A 57 -12.13 21.86 2.15
C LEU A 57 -11.35 21.59 0.85
N SER A 58 -11.44 20.38 0.30
CA SER A 58 -10.92 20.08 -1.03
C SER A 58 -11.64 20.96 -2.08
N PRO A 59 -10.93 21.50 -3.09
CA PRO A 59 -11.52 22.37 -4.12
C PRO A 59 -12.49 21.63 -5.05
N PHE A 60 -12.72 20.34 -4.85
CA PHE A 60 -13.67 19.55 -5.62
C PHE A 60 -15.12 19.84 -5.18
N PRO A 61 -15.97 20.38 -6.07
CA PRO A 61 -17.34 20.80 -5.71
C PRO A 61 -18.24 19.63 -5.27
N MET A 62 -17.89 18.39 -5.63
CA MET A 62 -18.63 17.19 -5.24
C MET A 62 -18.19 16.61 -3.88
N MET A 63 -17.10 17.11 -3.29
CA MET A 63 -16.58 16.56 -2.02
C MET A 63 -17.49 16.84 -0.84
N ASP A 64 -18.32 17.87 -0.86
CA ASP A 64 -19.22 18.15 0.27
C ASP A 64 -20.22 16.99 0.52
N LYS A 65 -20.71 16.37 -0.56
CA LYS A 65 -21.60 15.20 -0.49
C LYS A 65 -20.84 13.89 -0.36
N LEU A 66 -19.63 13.81 -0.93
CA LEU A 66 -18.86 12.57 -0.97
C LEU A 66 -18.02 12.35 0.31
N ALA A 67 -17.67 13.41 1.03
CA ALA A 67 -16.83 13.35 2.23
C ALA A 67 -17.38 12.42 3.33
N PRO A 68 -18.68 12.46 3.71
CA PRO A 68 -19.23 11.53 4.70
C PRO A 68 -19.19 10.08 4.23
N LEU A 69 -19.39 9.83 2.94
CA LEU A 69 -19.33 8.48 2.36
C LEU A 69 -17.89 7.93 2.38
N LEU A 70 -16.94 8.75 1.94
CA LEU A 70 -15.51 8.42 1.95
C LEU A 70 -14.97 8.22 3.37
N ALA A 71 -15.50 8.94 4.35
CA ALA A 71 -15.12 8.82 5.77
C ALA A 71 -15.45 7.45 6.38
N TRP A 72 -16.38 6.69 5.78
CA TRP A 72 -16.60 5.28 6.11
C TRP A 72 -15.88 4.35 5.14
N PHE A 73 -15.98 4.62 3.84
CA PHE A 73 -15.49 3.72 2.81
C PHE A 73 -13.96 3.55 2.81
N LEU A 74 -13.21 4.64 3.02
CA LEU A 74 -11.75 4.61 3.04
C LEU A 74 -11.19 3.77 4.19
N PRO A 75 -11.52 4.01 5.48
CA PRO A 75 -10.99 3.19 6.56
C PRO A 75 -11.42 1.73 6.46
N ILE A 76 -12.63 1.44 5.97
CA ILE A 76 -13.07 0.06 5.72
C ILE A 76 -12.18 -0.59 4.65
N THR A 77 -11.90 0.10 3.54
CA THR A 77 -11.03 -0.41 2.48
C THR A 77 -9.61 -0.66 3.00
N GLU A 78 -9.07 0.24 3.83
CA GLU A 78 -7.76 0.08 4.46
C GLU A 78 -7.71 -1.17 5.35
N LEU A 79 -8.74 -1.42 6.18
CA LEU A 79 -8.83 -2.64 6.98
C LEU A 79 -8.96 -3.91 6.13
N LEU A 80 -9.73 -3.86 5.04
CA LEU A 80 -9.84 -4.98 4.09
C LEU A 80 -8.48 -5.31 3.46
N ILE A 81 -7.67 -4.30 3.12
CA ILE A 81 -6.31 -4.50 2.63
C ILE A 81 -5.46 -5.22 3.67
N VAL A 82 -5.53 -4.82 4.95
CA VAL A 82 -4.83 -5.51 6.05
C VAL A 82 -5.24 -6.98 6.12
N CYS A 83 -6.55 -7.26 6.06
CA CYS A 83 -7.05 -8.64 6.03
C CYS A 83 -6.48 -9.42 4.82
N PHE A 84 -6.46 -8.83 3.63
CA PHE A 84 -5.94 -9.51 2.45
C PHE A 84 -4.43 -9.76 2.52
N LEU A 85 -3.65 -8.83 3.07
CA LEU A 85 -2.21 -8.98 3.27
C LEU A 85 -1.88 -10.07 4.31
N PHE A 86 -2.74 -10.20 5.33
CA PHE A 86 -2.60 -11.21 6.38
C PHE A 86 -2.73 -12.64 5.82
N PHE A 87 -3.73 -12.92 5.00
CA PHE A 87 -3.92 -14.27 4.45
C PHE A 87 -3.05 -14.52 3.22
N LYS A 88 -2.25 -15.59 3.27
CA LYS A 88 -1.38 -16.01 2.15
C LYS A 88 -2.07 -16.09 0.79
N LYS A 89 -3.29 -16.63 0.75
CA LYS A 89 -4.04 -16.85 -0.50
C LYS A 89 -4.46 -15.53 -1.15
N SER A 90 -4.80 -14.52 -0.36
CA SER A 90 -5.23 -13.19 -0.82
C SER A 90 -4.11 -12.15 -0.85
N ARG A 91 -2.90 -12.47 -0.35
CA ARG A 91 -1.82 -11.49 -0.23
C ARG A 91 -1.47 -10.78 -1.51
N LYS A 92 -1.50 -11.49 -2.64
CA LYS A 92 -1.27 -10.89 -3.96
C LYS A 92 -2.30 -9.80 -4.26
N LEU A 93 -3.57 -10.07 -3.96
CA LEU A 93 -4.65 -9.09 -4.09
C LEU A 93 -4.45 -7.93 -3.12
N GLY A 94 -4.10 -8.20 -1.87
CA GLY A 94 -3.78 -7.16 -0.88
C GLY A 94 -2.67 -6.22 -1.35
N LEU A 95 -1.57 -6.76 -1.89
CA LEU A 95 -0.47 -5.95 -2.45
C LEU A 95 -0.88 -5.10 -3.65
N ILE A 96 -1.71 -5.64 -4.55
CA ILE A 96 -2.23 -4.88 -5.70
C ILE A 96 -3.14 -3.74 -5.21
N LEU A 97 -4.01 -4.02 -4.25
CA LEU A 97 -4.89 -3.01 -3.66
C LEU A 97 -4.10 -1.95 -2.89
N SER A 98 -3.02 -2.32 -2.19
CA SER A 98 -2.11 -1.37 -1.55
C SER A 98 -1.52 -0.39 -2.57
N ILE A 99 -0.98 -0.91 -3.69
CA ILE A 99 -0.42 -0.09 -4.76
C ILE A 99 -1.49 0.86 -5.31
N ALA A 100 -2.68 0.33 -5.62
CA ALA A 100 -3.77 1.13 -6.17
C ALA A 100 -4.19 2.25 -5.21
N LEU A 101 -4.44 1.94 -3.94
CA LEU A 101 -4.90 2.91 -2.96
C LEU A 101 -3.84 3.98 -2.66
N LEU A 102 -2.58 3.58 -2.49
CA LEU A 102 -1.48 4.53 -2.28
C LEU A 102 -1.25 5.42 -3.50
N SER A 103 -1.37 4.88 -4.72
CA SER A 103 -1.23 5.68 -5.96
C SER A 103 -2.36 6.68 -6.12
N VAL A 104 -3.61 6.29 -5.84
CA VAL A 104 -4.76 7.21 -5.87
C VAL A 104 -4.58 8.32 -4.84
N PHE A 105 -4.12 7.98 -3.63
CA PHE A 105 -3.85 8.98 -2.61
C PHE A 105 -2.71 9.91 -3.00
N GLU A 106 -1.61 9.39 -3.56
CA GLU A 106 -0.50 10.20 -4.07
C GLU A 106 -0.93 11.16 -5.19
N LEU A 107 -1.71 10.68 -6.16
CA LEU A 107 -2.26 11.51 -7.24
C LEU A 107 -3.17 12.61 -6.70
N TYR A 108 -4.00 12.31 -5.70
CA TYR A 108 -4.82 13.31 -5.02
C TYR A 108 -3.96 14.43 -4.40
N ILE A 109 -2.88 14.06 -3.71
CA ILE A 109 -1.97 15.04 -3.08
C ILE A 109 -1.26 15.88 -4.13
N LEU A 110 -0.78 15.27 -5.23
CA LEU A 110 -0.17 15.99 -6.34
C LEU A 110 -1.13 17.02 -6.93
N TRP A 111 -2.37 16.62 -7.19
CA TRP A 111 -3.40 17.52 -7.72
C TRP A 111 -3.66 18.70 -6.79
N MET A 112 -3.82 18.43 -5.49
CA MET A 112 -4.01 19.46 -4.47
C MET A 112 -2.84 20.47 -4.45
N LEU A 113 -1.60 19.99 -4.58
CA LEU A 113 -0.40 20.84 -4.60
C LEU A 113 -0.35 21.73 -5.86
N PHE A 114 -0.72 21.20 -7.02
CA PHE A 114 -0.78 21.98 -8.27
C PHE A 114 -1.93 22.99 -8.29
N SER A 115 -3.01 22.74 -7.55
CA SER A 115 -4.19 23.61 -7.52
C SER A 115 -3.96 24.93 -6.75
N GLY A 116 -2.84 25.07 -6.03
CA GLY A 116 -2.45 26.33 -5.37
C GLY A 116 -3.34 26.77 -4.20
N PHE A 117 -4.27 25.93 -3.75
CA PHE A 117 -5.10 26.20 -2.58
C PHE A 117 -4.26 26.16 -1.30
N HIS A 118 -4.49 27.09 -0.36
CA HIS A 118 -3.94 27.01 0.98
C HIS A 118 -4.49 25.74 1.64
N LEU A 119 -3.65 24.70 1.71
CA LEU A 119 -4.08 23.42 2.23
C LEU A 119 -4.39 23.57 3.72
N PRO A 120 -5.58 23.18 4.20
CA PRO A 120 -5.89 23.20 5.62
C PRO A 120 -5.01 22.18 6.30
N CYS A 121 -3.99 22.70 7.00
CA CYS A 121 -2.95 21.92 7.62
C CYS A 121 -3.52 21.28 8.89
N THR A 122 -4.11 20.09 8.77
CA THR A 122 -4.28 19.11 9.87
C THR A 122 -4.98 17.88 9.32
N CYS A 123 -4.23 16.95 8.72
CA CYS A 123 -4.75 15.62 8.38
C CYS A 123 -4.37 14.61 9.47
N GLY A 124 -5.22 14.44 10.48
CA GLY A 124 -5.30 13.31 11.43
C GLY A 124 -3.99 12.60 11.84
N GLY A 125 -3.60 12.75 13.11
CA GLY A 125 -2.53 11.95 13.72
C GLY A 125 -1.10 12.23 13.20
N LEU A 126 -0.27 11.18 13.10
CA LEU A 126 1.15 11.24 12.71
C LEU A 126 1.34 11.78 11.29
N MET A 127 0.33 11.64 10.44
CA MET A 127 0.30 12.20 9.09
C MET A 127 0.19 13.73 9.13
N ALA A 128 -0.42 14.34 10.15
CA ALA A 128 -0.48 15.80 10.28
C ALA A 128 0.89 16.46 10.49
N LYS A 129 1.93 15.69 10.85
CA LYS A 129 3.28 16.19 11.11
C LYS A 129 4.21 16.12 9.88
N LEU A 130 3.82 15.44 8.80
CA LEU A 130 4.62 15.39 7.58
C LEU A 130 4.29 16.57 6.67
N SER A 131 5.31 17.11 6.00
CA SER A 131 5.08 18.05 4.90
C SER A 131 4.45 17.32 3.70
N TRP A 132 3.74 18.04 2.83
CA TRP A 132 3.16 17.48 1.61
C TRP A 132 4.16 16.71 0.74
N LYS A 133 5.39 17.22 0.61
CA LYS A 133 6.49 16.52 -0.07
C LYS A 133 6.92 15.26 0.69
N GLY A 134 6.91 15.32 2.02
CA GLY A 134 7.14 14.16 2.87
C GLY A 134 6.10 13.06 2.65
N HIS A 135 4.82 13.39 2.52
CA HIS A 135 3.76 12.43 2.20
C HIS A 135 3.97 11.75 0.85
N LEU A 136 4.33 12.51 -0.19
CA LEU A 136 4.63 11.96 -1.51
C LEU A 136 5.78 10.96 -1.42
N ALA A 137 6.90 11.34 -0.79
CA ALA A 137 8.05 10.46 -0.62
C ALA A 137 7.71 9.20 0.20
N PHE A 138 6.90 9.36 1.24
CA PHE A 138 6.43 8.25 2.08
C PHE A 138 5.58 7.28 1.27
N ASN A 139 4.55 7.74 0.57
CA ASN A 139 3.69 6.89 -0.25
C ASN A 139 4.47 6.20 -1.37
N ALA A 140 5.35 6.93 -2.06
CA ALA A 140 6.20 6.37 -3.11
C ALA A 140 7.10 5.23 -2.59
N MET A 141 7.64 5.36 -1.37
CA MET A 141 8.39 4.28 -0.72
C MET A 141 7.52 3.04 -0.53
N PHE A 142 6.29 3.18 -0.01
CA PHE A 142 5.39 2.04 0.22
C PHE A 142 4.87 1.42 -1.08
N ILE A 143 4.67 2.22 -2.13
CA ILE A 143 4.35 1.73 -3.48
C ILE A 143 5.51 0.87 -4.00
N LEU A 144 6.75 1.36 -3.91
CA LEU A 144 7.93 0.62 -4.32
C LEU A 144 8.09 -0.69 -3.53
N LEU A 145 7.92 -0.65 -2.20
CA LEU A 145 7.93 -1.83 -1.34
C LEU A 145 6.88 -2.85 -1.76
N SER A 146 5.67 -2.39 -2.10
CA SER A 146 4.58 -3.25 -2.56
C SER A 146 4.92 -3.92 -3.90
N PHE A 147 5.51 -3.19 -4.84
CA PHE A 147 5.98 -3.74 -6.12
C PHE A 147 7.09 -4.78 -5.93
N LEU A 148 8.03 -4.54 -5.01
CA LEU A 148 9.10 -5.49 -4.69
C LEU A 148 8.54 -6.77 -4.06
N ALA A 149 7.54 -6.65 -3.18
CA ALA A 149 6.87 -7.78 -2.53
C ALA A 149 5.94 -8.57 -3.48
N LEU A 150 5.42 -7.94 -4.54
CA LEU A 150 4.50 -8.56 -5.51
C LEU A 150 5.20 -9.53 -6.48
N ARG A 151 6.53 -9.49 -6.58
CA ARG A 151 7.29 -10.26 -7.57
C ARG A 151 7.00 -11.77 -7.45
N PRO A 152 6.54 -12.43 -8.53
CA PRO A 152 6.29 -13.87 -8.52
C PRO A 152 7.62 -14.63 -8.49
N ASP A 153 8.05 -15.05 -7.31
CA ASP A 153 9.17 -15.98 -7.20
C ASP A 153 8.64 -17.42 -7.34
N LYS A 154 8.94 -18.04 -8.48
CA LYS A 154 8.53 -19.41 -8.84
C LYS A 154 9.11 -20.48 -7.89
N HIS A 155 10.07 -20.13 -7.04
CA HIS A 155 10.76 -21.04 -6.13
C HIS A 155 10.63 -20.68 -4.65
N ARG A 156 9.84 -19.67 -4.30
CA ARG A 156 9.60 -19.35 -2.89
C ARG A 156 8.16 -19.60 -2.49
N PRO A 157 7.90 -20.51 -1.54
CA PRO A 157 6.64 -20.47 -0.84
C PRO A 157 6.51 -19.08 -0.22
N THR A 158 5.42 -18.36 -0.51
CA THR A 158 5.18 -17.03 0.05
C THR A 158 5.35 -17.14 1.57
N PRO A 159 6.28 -16.37 2.18
CA PRO A 159 6.62 -16.60 3.59
C PRO A 159 5.38 -16.37 4.47
N LEU A 160 5.11 -17.27 5.42
CA LEU A 160 4.10 -17.00 6.45
C LEU A 160 4.65 -15.86 7.30
N HIS A 161 3.80 -14.88 7.59
CA HIS A 161 4.17 -13.88 8.59
C HIS A 161 4.51 -14.62 9.91
N PRO A 162 5.55 -14.24 10.67
CA PRO A 162 5.91 -14.91 11.92
C PRO A 162 4.71 -15.09 12.86
N PHE A 163 3.87 -14.07 12.96
CA PHE A 163 2.64 -14.10 13.75
C PHE A 163 1.64 -15.17 13.28
N GLN A 164 1.55 -15.41 11.97
CA GLN A 164 0.68 -16.45 11.42
C GLN A 164 1.25 -17.85 11.66
N ARG A 165 2.58 -18.00 11.74
CA ARG A 165 3.21 -19.26 12.17
C ARG A 165 2.83 -19.57 13.62
N ILE A 166 2.92 -18.58 14.50
CA ILE A 166 2.53 -18.69 15.92
C ILE A 166 1.04 -18.99 16.05
N PHE A 167 0.17 -18.24 15.36
CA PHE A 167 -1.28 -18.47 15.40
C PHE A 167 -1.67 -19.87 14.91
N ASN A 168 -1.04 -20.33 13.82
CA ASN A 168 -1.28 -21.68 13.31
C ASN A 168 -0.73 -22.76 14.27
N ALA A 169 0.42 -22.52 14.91
CA ALA A 169 0.99 -23.44 15.90
C ALA A 169 0.11 -23.55 17.15
N SER A 170 -0.37 -22.43 17.68
CA SER A 170 -1.31 -22.40 18.81
C SER A 170 -2.64 -23.11 18.47
N ARG A 171 -3.14 -22.96 17.25
CA ARG A 171 -4.34 -23.67 16.77
C ARG A 171 -4.12 -25.18 16.59
N SER A 172 -2.90 -25.64 16.33
CA SER A 172 -2.60 -27.08 16.29
C SER A 172 -2.46 -27.68 17.69
N GLU A 173 -1.92 -26.93 18.66
CA GLU A 173 -1.83 -27.35 20.06
C GLU A 173 -3.22 -27.51 20.70
N ASN A 174 -4.13 -26.57 20.47
CA ASN A 174 -5.51 -26.65 20.98
C ASN A 174 -6.40 -27.71 20.29
N ARG A 175 -5.85 -28.52 19.38
CA ARG A 175 -6.58 -29.60 18.69
C ARG A 175 -6.14 -31.01 19.11
N LEU A 176 -5.16 -31.11 20.02
CA LEU A 176 -4.70 -32.34 20.66
C LEU A 176 -5.24 -32.39 22.10
#